data_AF-A0A956I5W7-F1
#
_entry.id   AF-A0A956I5W7-F1
#
_cell.length_a   1.000
_cell.length_b   1.000
_cell.length_c   1.000
_cell.angle_alpha   90.00
_cell.angle_beta   90.00
_cell.angle_gamma   90.00
#
_symmetry.space_group_name_H-M   'P 1'
#
loop_
_entity.id
_entity.type
_entity.pdbx_description
1 polymer ?
#
loop_
_entity_poly.entity_id
_entity_poly.type
_entity_poly.pdbx_seq_one_letter_code
_entity_poly.pdbx_strand_id
1 'polypeptide(L)'
;MVPEILERAHAAGARTAFMTLGRLPREVAPYFLERVREALPNMAGKIENGLREMRDGALNDVRFGRRMGGAGARWSMVERLFELHTKRLGMNQEEVTDFPSRPPRGQLDLGF
;
A
#
# COMPACT_ATOMS: atom_id res chain seq x y z
N MET A 1 8.01 -0.97 -12.93
CA MET A 1 8.11 0.09 -11.86
C MET A 1 6.74 0.71 -11.60
N VAL A 2 6.52 1.50 -10.53
CA VAL A 2 5.20 2.12 -10.22
C VAL A 2 4.56 2.85 -11.42
N PRO A 3 5.28 3.71 -12.18
CA PRO A 3 4.73 4.37 -13.36
C PRO A 3 4.14 3.42 -14.40
N GLU A 4 4.89 2.37 -14.73
CA GLU A 4 4.53 1.39 -15.75
C GLU A 4 3.28 0.60 -15.34
N ILE A 5 3.15 0.26 -14.04
CA ILE A 5 1.96 -0.42 -13.53
C ILE A 5 0.73 0.50 -13.67
N LEU A 6 0.87 1.80 -13.35
CA LEU A 6 -0.21 2.77 -13.48
C LEU A 6 -0.62 2.99 -14.94
N GLU A 7 0.34 3.09 -15.86
CA GLU A 7 0.08 3.23 -17.30
C GLU A 7 -0.69 2.02 -17.84
N ARG A 8 -0.24 0.80 -17.51
CA ARG A 8 -0.91 -0.44 -17.92
C ARG A 8 -2.32 -0.54 -17.32
N ALA A 9 -2.47 -0.19 -16.04
CA ALA A 9 -3.78 -0.18 -15.38
C ALA A 9 -4.74 0.81 -16.04
N HIS A 10 -4.27 2.03 -16.33
CA HIS A 10 -5.07 3.05 -17.01
C HIS A 10 -5.48 2.61 -18.43
N ALA A 11 -4.55 2.02 -19.19
CA ALA A 11 -4.83 1.46 -20.52
C ALA A 11 -5.87 0.33 -20.46
N ALA A 12 -5.91 -0.43 -19.36
CA ALA A 12 -6.93 -1.45 -19.10
C ALA A 12 -8.27 -0.87 -18.59
N GLY A 13 -8.40 0.46 -18.47
CA GLY A 13 -9.65 1.13 -18.08
C GLY A 13 -9.71 1.59 -16.63
N ALA A 14 -8.67 1.39 -15.81
CA ALA A 14 -8.67 1.89 -14.44
C ALA A 14 -8.79 3.42 -14.40
N ARG A 15 -9.62 3.93 -13.48
CA ARG A 15 -9.82 5.37 -13.24
C ARG A 15 -9.36 5.80 -11.85
N THR A 16 -9.28 4.85 -10.92
CA THR A 16 -8.83 5.08 -9.55
C THR A 16 -7.61 4.21 -9.23
N ALA A 17 -6.71 4.75 -8.40
CA ALA A 17 -5.54 4.05 -7.90
C ALA A 17 -5.19 4.52 -6.50
N PHE A 18 -4.74 3.58 -5.67
CA PHE A 18 -4.19 3.84 -4.34
C PHE A 18 -2.93 3.01 -4.12
N MET A 19 -2.09 3.44 -3.19
CA MET A 19 -0.87 2.73 -2.80
C MET A 19 -0.74 2.77 -1.28
N THR A 20 -0.22 1.69 -0.71
CA THR A 20 0.06 1.56 0.72
C THR A 20 1.40 0.88 0.90
N LEU A 21 2.13 1.27 1.94
CA LEU A 21 3.36 0.57 2.30
C LEU A 21 2.99 -0.78 2.90
N GLY A 22 3.65 -1.84 2.42
CA GLY A 22 3.48 -3.20 2.94
C GLY A 22 3.53 -3.25 4.47
N ARG A 23 2.58 -3.97 5.06
CA ARG A 23 2.50 -4.17 6.51
C ARG A 23 3.09 -5.53 6.84
N LEU A 24 4.10 -5.53 7.70
CA LEU A 24 4.70 -6.74 8.22
C LEU A 24 4.40 -6.81 9.72
N PRO A 25 3.26 -7.38 10.14
CA PRO A 25 3.01 -7.69 11.54
C PRO A 25 4.19 -8.45 12.14
N ARG A 26 4.40 -8.30 13.44
CA ARG A 26 5.59 -8.81 14.14
C ARG A 26 5.87 -10.29 13.90
N GLU A 27 4.81 -11.10 13.84
CA GLU A 27 4.88 -12.55 13.60
C GLU A 27 5.21 -12.89 12.14
N VAL A 28 4.81 -12.03 11.19
CA VAL A 28 4.97 -12.25 9.76
C VAL A 28 6.30 -11.73 9.23
N ALA A 29 6.85 -10.69 9.86
CA ALA A 29 8.10 -10.06 9.40
C ALA A 29 9.29 -11.03 9.28
N PRO A 30 9.56 -11.92 10.26
CA PRO A 30 10.66 -12.88 10.15
C PRO A 30 10.48 -13.85 8.98
N TYR A 31 9.26 -14.40 8.83
CA TYR A 31 8.95 -15.33 7.75
C TYR A 31 9.08 -14.66 6.37
N PHE A 32 8.58 -13.44 6.23
CA PHE A 32 8.73 -12.68 4.99
C PHE A 32 10.22 -12.49 4.62
N LEU A 33 11.05 -12.06 5.58
CA LEU A 33 12.47 -11.84 5.32
C LEU A 33 13.22 -13.14 5.01
N GLU A 34 12.84 -14.25 5.62
CA GLU A 34 13.38 -15.56 5.30
C GLU A 34 13.10 -15.96 3.85
N ARG A 35 11.83 -15.85 3.40
CA ARG A 35 11.44 -16.13 2.01
C ARG A 35 12.13 -15.20 1.01
N VAL A 36 12.31 -13.93 1.38
CA VAL A 36 13.07 -12.97 0.55
C VAL A 36 14.54 -13.37 0.43
N ARG A 37 15.17 -13.86 1.50
CA ARG A 37 16.57 -14.33 1.46
C ARG A 37 16.74 -15.57 0.60
N GLU A 38 15.76 -16.47 0.60
CA GLU A 38 15.76 -17.66 -0.25
C GLU A 38 15.58 -17.31 -1.73
N ALA A 39 14.57 -16.49 -2.05
CA ALA A 39 14.23 -16.17 -3.43
C ALA A 39 15.16 -15.13 -4.07
N LEU A 40 15.67 -14.17 -3.28
CA LEU A 40 16.39 -12.99 -3.75
C LEU A 40 17.62 -12.68 -2.86
N PRO A 41 18.58 -13.62 -2.72
CA PRO A 41 19.68 -13.50 -1.75
C PRO A 41 20.50 -12.23 -1.93
N ASN A 42 20.80 -11.85 -3.17
CA ASN A 42 21.61 -10.66 -3.51
C ASN A 42 20.90 -9.32 -3.22
N MET A 43 19.57 -9.35 -3.08
CA MET A 43 18.74 -8.15 -2.89
C MET A 43 18.12 -8.10 -1.49
N ALA A 44 18.15 -9.18 -0.73
CA ALA A 44 17.51 -9.28 0.56
C ALA A 44 17.92 -8.17 1.53
N GLY A 45 19.23 -7.87 1.62
CA GLY A 45 19.72 -6.76 2.44
C GLY A 45 19.20 -5.40 1.98
N LYS A 46 19.11 -5.16 0.67
CA LYS A 46 18.55 -3.90 0.11
C LYS A 46 17.06 -3.77 0.40
N ILE A 47 16.31 -4.88 0.28
CA ILE A 47 14.88 -4.93 0.57
C ILE A 47 14.63 -4.66 2.05
N GLU A 48 15.35 -5.35 2.93
CA GLU A 48 15.22 -5.17 4.38
C GLU A 48 15.57 -3.73 4.80
N ASN A 49 16.69 -3.19 4.31
CA ASN A 49 17.09 -1.81 4.62
C ASN A 49 16.08 -0.79 4.08
N GLY A 50 15.56 -0.99 2.86
CA GLY A 50 14.54 -0.11 2.30
C GLY A 50 13.23 -0.13 3.10
N LEU A 51 12.80 -1.30 3.57
CA LEU A 51 11.63 -1.42 4.45
C LEU A 51 11.84 -0.68 5.76
N ARG A 52 13.01 -0.84 6.39
CA ARG A 52 13.37 -0.15 7.64
C ARG A 52 13.44 1.36 7.45
N GLU A 53 14.06 1.82 6.37
CA GLU A 53 14.17 3.26 6.04
C GLU A 53 12.79 3.91 5.95
N MET A 54 11.83 3.25 5.29
CA MET A 54 10.46 3.75 5.16
C MET A 54 9.62 3.62 6.45
N ARG A 55 10.17 3.04 7.50
CA ARG A 55 9.50 2.72 8.77
C ARG A 55 10.28 3.24 9.98
N ASP A 56 11.06 4.31 9.83
CA ASP A 56 11.88 4.92 10.89
C ASP A 56 12.81 3.92 11.61
N GLY A 57 13.36 2.95 10.87
CA GLY A 57 14.27 1.90 11.38
C GLY A 57 13.59 0.61 11.85
N ALA A 58 12.27 0.62 12.02
CA ALA A 58 11.50 -0.58 12.39
C ALA A 58 11.05 -1.39 11.16
N LEU A 59 10.57 -2.63 11.35
CA LEU A 59 9.89 -3.39 10.30
C LEU A 59 8.36 -3.24 10.34
N ASN A 60 7.85 -2.65 11.43
CA ASN A 60 6.43 -2.48 11.68
C ASN A 60 6.18 -1.21 12.51
N ASP A 61 5.06 -0.53 12.25
CA ASP A 61 4.58 0.58 13.06
C ASP A 61 3.11 0.32 13.42
N VAL A 62 2.80 0.29 14.72
CA VAL A 62 1.45 0.07 15.23
C VAL A 62 0.68 1.37 15.46
N ARG A 63 1.25 2.55 15.22
CA ARG A 63 0.52 3.82 15.42
C ARG A 63 -0.49 4.06 14.29
N PHE A 64 -1.74 4.37 14.64
CA PHE A 64 -2.78 4.70 13.66
C PHE A 64 -2.34 5.89 12.78
N GLY A 65 -2.73 5.91 11.50
CA GLY A 65 -2.26 6.89 10.50
C GLY A 65 -0.89 6.59 9.89
N ARG A 66 0.04 5.99 10.66
CA ARG A 66 1.38 5.60 10.18
C ARG A 66 1.43 4.24 9.48
N ARG A 67 0.34 3.47 9.58
CA ARG A 67 0.24 2.11 9.03
C ARG A 67 -0.02 2.06 7.52
N MET A 68 -0.61 3.11 6.94
CA MET A 68 -0.95 3.17 5.49
C MET A 68 0.20 3.77 4.66
N GLY A 69 0.96 4.70 5.25
CA GLY A 69 2.14 5.28 4.64
C GLY A 69 3.44 4.72 5.20
N GLY A 70 4.54 5.26 4.70
CA GLY A 70 5.86 5.21 5.29
C GLY A 70 6.32 6.61 5.71
N ALA A 71 7.60 6.73 6.02
CA ALA A 71 8.26 7.99 6.32
C ALA A 71 9.62 8.06 5.61
N GLY A 72 10.26 9.23 5.67
CA GLY A 72 11.60 9.43 5.12
C GLY A 72 11.64 9.60 3.59
N ALA A 73 12.83 9.96 3.11
CA ALA A 73 13.05 10.40 1.73
C ALA A 73 12.65 9.35 0.69
N ARG A 74 12.94 8.06 0.95
CA ARG A 74 12.53 6.97 0.06
C ARG A 74 11.02 6.91 -0.13
N TRP A 75 10.24 6.96 0.95
CA TRP A 75 8.79 6.90 0.86
C TRP A 75 8.22 8.12 0.14
N SER A 76 8.70 9.32 0.49
CA SER A 76 8.29 10.57 -0.17
C SER A 76 8.56 10.57 -1.68
N MET A 77 9.67 9.97 -2.12
CA MET A 77 9.94 9.82 -3.55
C MET A 77 8.94 8.90 -4.24
N VAL A 78 8.60 7.76 -3.62
CA VAL A 78 7.61 6.81 -4.16
C VAL A 78 6.23 7.46 -4.22
N GLU A 79 5.81 8.16 -3.17
CA GLU A 79 4.56 8.94 -3.16
C GLU A 79 4.54 9.98 -4.28
N ARG A 80 5.62 10.75 -4.43
CA ARG A 80 5.69 11.78 -5.46
C ARG A 80 5.59 11.22 -6.87
N LEU A 81 6.26 10.09 -7.13
CA LEU A 81 6.13 9.39 -8.40
C LEU A 81 4.69 8.90 -8.62
N PHE A 82 4.08 8.31 -7.60
CA PHE A 82 2.70 7.85 -7.68
C PHE A 82 1.74 9.00 -8.01
N GLU A 83 1.78 10.09 -7.24
CA GLU A 83 0.95 11.29 -7.44
C GLU A 83 1.13 11.93 -8.81
N LEU A 84 2.38 12.08 -9.25
CA LEU A 84 2.68 12.70 -10.54
C LEU A 84 2.09 11.87 -11.69
N HIS A 85 2.23 10.54 -11.61
CA HIS A 85 1.74 9.66 -12.66
C HIS A 85 0.22 9.50 -12.65
N THR A 86 -0.43 9.41 -11.49
CA THR A 86 -1.90 9.39 -11.41
C THR A 86 -2.48 10.70 -11.93
N LYS A 87 -1.89 11.86 -11.57
CA LYS A 87 -2.29 13.16 -12.10
C LYS A 87 -2.12 13.24 -13.62
N ARG A 88 -0.97 12.80 -14.16
CA ARG A 88 -0.70 12.80 -15.61
C ARG A 88 -1.69 11.92 -16.38
N LEU A 89 -2.09 10.79 -15.81
CA LEU A 89 -3.05 9.85 -16.41
C LEU A 89 -4.52 10.24 -16.18
N GLY A 90 -4.80 11.35 -15.49
CA GLY A 90 -6.17 11.74 -15.17
C GLY A 90 -6.90 10.75 -14.25
N MET A 91 -6.17 9.97 -13.46
CA MET A 91 -6.76 9.07 -12.47
C MET A 91 -7.18 9.87 -11.23
N ASN A 92 -8.10 9.31 -10.43
CA ASN A 92 -8.61 9.88 -9.17
C ASN A 92 -9.31 11.25 -9.34
N GLN A 93 -9.87 11.54 -10.52
CA GLN A 93 -10.61 12.78 -10.82
C GLN A 93 -12.08 12.71 -10.36
N GLU A 94 -12.64 11.51 -10.29
CA GLU A 94 -14.03 11.27 -9.89
C GLU A 94 -14.06 10.84 -8.41
N GLU A 95 -14.94 11.47 -7.62
CA GLU A 95 -15.31 10.91 -6.32
C GLU A 95 -16.00 9.58 -6.57
N VAL A 96 -15.46 8.50 -6.02
CA VAL A 96 -16.16 7.20 -5.99
C VAL A 96 -17.32 7.34 -5.02
N THR A 97 -18.47 7.81 -5.51
CA THR A 97 -19.69 7.97 -4.73
C THR A 97 -20.45 6.66 -4.56
N ASP A 98 -20.13 5.65 -5.37
CA ASP A 98 -20.85 4.38 -5.43
C ASP A 98 -20.12 3.26 -4.68
N PHE A 99 -19.71 3.53 -3.45
CA PHE A 99 -19.51 2.43 -2.51
C PHE A 99 -20.90 2.04 -2.02
N PRO A 100 -21.34 0.78 -2.19
CA PRO A 100 -22.59 0.34 -1.58
C PRO A 100 -22.47 0.62 -0.08
N SER A 101 -23.24 1.60 0.39
CA SER A 101 -23.32 1.92 1.81
C SER A 101 -23.64 0.61 2.52
N ARG A 102 -22.86 0.26 3.56
CA ARG A 102 -23.16 -0.90 4.40
C ARG A 102 -24.66 -0.81 4.72
N PRO A 103 -25.49 -1.81 4.36
CA PRO A 103 -26.90 -1.74 4.67
C PRO A 103 -27.03 -1.47 6.17
N PRO A 104 -27.94 -0.58 6.60
CA PRO A 104 -28.15 -0.35 8.02
C PRO A 104 -28.30 -1.73 8.67
N ARG A 105 -27.57 -1.97 9.76
CA ARG A 105 -27.66 -3.24 10.49
C ARG A 105 -29.11 -3.39 10.88
N GLY A 106 -29.88 -4.14 10.09
CA GLY A 106 -31.22 -4.55 10.44
C GLY A 106 -31.08 -5.25 11.78
N GLN A 107 -31.72 -4.69 12.80
CA GLN A 107 -32.02 -5.43 14.01
C GLN A 107 -32.72 -6.69 13.52
N LEU A 108 -32.06 -7.84 13.64
CA LEU A 108 -32.72 -9.11 13.47
C LEU A 108 -33.65 -9.19 14.68
N ASP A 109 -34.91 -8.80 14.49
CA ASP A 109 -35.99 -9.15 15.40
C ASP A 109 -36.12 -10.68 15.33
N LEU A 110 -35.28 -11.35 16.11
CA LEU A 110 -35.46 -12.73 16.48
C LEU A 110 -36.68 -12.73 17.40
N GLY A 111 -37.86 -12.83 16.79
CA GLY A 111 -39.10 -13.11 17.48
C GLY A 111 -38.93 -14.40 18.28
N PHE A 112 -38.77 -14.22 19.58
CA PHE A 112 -39.06 -15.22 20.60
C PHE A 112 -40.24 -14.69 21.41
#